data_AF-A0A9C8FXV1-F1
#
_entry.id   AF-A0A9C8FXV1-F1
#
_cell.length_a   1.000
_cell.length_b   1.000
_cell.length_c   1.000
_cell.angle_alpha   90.00
_cell.angle_beta   90.00
_cell.angle_gamma   90.00
#
_symmetry.space_group_name_H-M   'P 1'
#
loop_
_entity.id
_entity.type
_entity.pdbx_description
1 polymer ?
#
loop_
_entity_poly.entity_id
_entity_poly.type
_entity_poly.pdbx_seq_one_letter_code
_entity_poly.pdbx_strand_id
1 'polypeptide(L)'
;FARVGGGIFTKAADVGADLVGKVEAGIPEDDHRNPATIADNVGDNVGDVAGMGADLFESYVGSIVGSMILGIAVVGSPEMKFRALLFSLVLAVIGIVASIIGVFFVRIKPGKSPQVALNSGTFGAAAIAAVMAFGAAMLVLGDGSAMTETTEINPYRVFFSALLGMGAGISLGLLTEFFTGTDKKPVNAIVRASETGTATNIITGIGMGMLSAFPSMILILVAILGGSALSGLYGIAIASLGMLMTLGIQLAVDAYGPIADNAGGLAEMSEFPPEVRQITDKLDAVGNTTAAIGKGFAIGSAALTSIILFTAFRQEVGIEMIDLMDVPVLAGVLFGAVIPYLFSSMAMNAIGDAAFSMIEEVRRQFREKPGILDETEKPDYRKCVEISTSAALKKMMLPGIVAAITPVLIGFIGGIHMLAGLLIGVTASGVVLAIFMSNTGGAWDNAKKMIEERSTNGKGSDAHKAAVVGDTVGDPFKDTAGPALNILIKLMAVVSLVIAPMLKSFFGG
;
A
#
# COMPACT_ATOMS: atom_id res chain seq x y z
N PHE A 1 -1.59 -3.33 12.94
CA PHE A 1 -0.58 -4.16 13.63
C PHE A 1 0.23 -5.00 12.65
N ALA A 2 -0.38 -5.95 11.91
CA ALA A 2 0.37 -6.82 10.98
C ALA A 2 1.31 -6.07 10.02
N ARG A 3 0.83 -5.02 9.33
CA ARG A 3 1.67 -4.23 8.42
C ARG A 3 2.84 -3.52 9.12
N VAL A 4 2.61 -2.92 10.29
CA VAL A 4 3.67 -2.21 11.04
C VAL A 4 4.65 -3.19 11.67
N GLY A 5 4.16 -4.24 12.34
CA GLY A 5 5.01 -5.25 12.97
C GLY A 5 5.81 -6.04 11.94
N GLY A 6 5.14 -6.49 10.87
CA GLY A 6 5.80 -7.16 9.76
C GLY A 6 6.81 -6.25 9.06
N GLY A 7 6.46 -5.00 8.79
CA GLY A 7 7.37 -3.99 8.22
C GLY A 7 8.62 -3.74 9.08
N ILE A 8 8.45 -3.59 10.40
CA ILE A 8 9.58 -3.47 11.34
C ILE A 8 10.44 -4.73 11.32
N PHE A 9 9.82 -5.92 11.26
CA PHE A 9 10.55 -7.19 11.23
C PHE A 9 11.41 -7.32 9.98
N THR A 10 10.81 -7.16 8.79
CA THR A 10 11.51 -7.31 7.49
C THR A 10 12.57 -6.26 7.34
N LYS A 11 12.24 -4.97 7.45
CA LYS A 11 13.20 -3.91 7.16
C LYS A 11 14.34 -3.80 8.18
N ALA A 12 14.15 -4.26 9.41
CA ALA A 12 15.25 -4.37 10.36
C ALA A 12 16.24 -5.48 9.98
N ALA A 13 15.75 -6.59 9.42
CA ALA A 13 16.58 -7.69 8.94
C ALA A 13 17.28 -7.32 7.63
N ASP A 14 16.53 -6.84 6.64
CA ASP A 14 16.98 -6.38 5.33
C ASP A 14 18.14 -5.37 5.45
N VAL A 15 17.91 -4.22 6.12
CA VAL A 15 18.95 -3.19 6.32
C VAL A 15 20.19 -3.73 7.04
N GLY A 16 19.99 -4.64 8.00
CA GLY A 16 21.12 -5.25 8.73
C GLY A 16 21.91 -6.24 7.88
N ALA A 17 21.21 -7.06 7.09
CA ALA A 17 21.80 -8.04 6.18
C ALA A 17 22.59 -7.33 5.09
N ASP A 18 21.98 -6.35 4.43
CA ASP A 18 22.55 -5.65 3.28
C ASP A 18 23.73 -4.77 3.66
N LEU A 19 23.60 -3.98 4.72
CA LEU A 19 24.65 -3.04 5.08
C LEU A 19 25.92 -3.78 5.55
N VAL A 20 25.78 -4.79 6.39
CA VAL A 20 26.96 -5.52 6.89
C VAL A 20 27.47 -6.53 5.87
N GLY A 21 26.57 -7.22 5.15
CA GLY A 21 26.94 -8.20 4.14
C GLY A 21 27.55 -7.55 2.89
N LYS A 22 26.77 -6.75 2.16
CA LYS A 22 27.17 -6.19 0.87
C LYS A 22 28.21 -5.07 1.02
N VAL A 23 28.01 -4.15 1.97
CA VAL A 23 28.84 -2.92 2.06
C VAL A 23 30.09 -3.11 2.90
N GLU A 24 30.00 -3.80 4.04
CA GLU A 24 31.13 -3.97 4.96
C GLU A 24 31.96 -5.23 4.69
N ALA A 25 31.31 -6.39 4.57
CA ALA A 25 31.98 -7.67 4.37
C ALA A 25 32.27 -7.98 2.89
N GLY A 26 31.54 -7.38 1.96
CA GLY A 26 31.70 -7.60 0.53
C GLY A 26 31.24 -8.98 0.06
N ILE A 27 30.33 -9.62 0.79
CA ILE A 27 29.70 -10.90 0.41
C ILE A 27 28.46 -10.65 -0.45
N PRO A 28 28.04 -11.64 -1.28
CA PRO A 28 26.79 -11.58 -2.02
C PRO A 28 25.55 -11.26 -1.16
N GLU A 29 24.51 -10.78 -1.85
CA GLU A 29 23.14 -10.70 -1.30
C GLU A 29 22.63 -12.09 -0.96
N ASP A 30 21.80 -12.24 0.09
CA ASP A 30 21.26 -13.55 0.51
C ASP A 30 22.31 -14.63 0.83
N ASP A 31 23.57 -14.25 1.03
CA ASP A 31 24.63 -15.20 1.30
C ASP A 31 24.36 -15.97 2.61
N HIS A 32 24.51 -17.30 2.57
CA HIS A 32 24.24 -18.16 3.69
C HIS A 32 25.14 -17.87 4.90
N ARG A 33 26.30 -17.24 4.72
CA ARG A 33 27.22 -16.83 5.81
C ARG A 33 26.66 -15.67 6.62
N ASN A 34 25.75 -14.87 6.05
CA ASN A 34 25.16 -13.75 6.76
C ASN A 34 24.09 -14.24 7.77
N PRO A 35 24.23 -13.99 9.08
CA PRO A 35 23.24 -14.43 10.07
C PRO A 35 21.86 -13.79 9.90
N ALA A 36 21.74 -12.67 9.18
CA ALA A 36 20.47 -11.96 9.03
C ALA A 36 19.62 -12.46 7.84
N THR A 37 20.15 -13.21 6.88
CA THR A 37 19.43 -13.56 5.63
C THR A 37 18.19 -14.41 5.84
N ILE A 38 18.19 -15.30 6.84
CA ILE A 38 16.97 -16.03 7.22
C ILE A 38 15.91 -15.08 7.78
N ALA A 39 16.30 -14.10 8.60
CA ALA A 39 15.35 -13.12 9.13
C ALA A 39 14.81 -12.22 8.02
N ASP A 40 15.62 -11.92 7.02
CA ASP A 40 15.25 -11.14 5.85
C ASP A 40 14.17 -11.84 5.01
N ASN A 41 14.46 -13.06 4.56
CA ASN A 41 13.55 -13.86 3.75
C ASN A 41 12.24 -14.22 4.50
N VAL A 42 12.32 -14.48 5.81
CA VAL A 42 11.11 -14.62 6.66
C VAL A 42 10.33 -13.31 6.70
N GLY A 43 11.04 -12.19 6.72
CA GLY A 43 10.49 -10.84 6.68
C GLY A 43 9.58 -10.60 5.49
N ASP A 44 9.96 -11.00 4.28
CA ASP A 44 9.13 -10.77 3.07
C ASP A 44 7.78 -11.47 3.19
N ASN A 45 7.77 -12.67 3.78
CA ASN A 45 6.54 -13.41 4.05
C ASN A 45 5.68 -12.72 5.14
N VAL A 46 6.29 -12.25 6.21
CA VAL A 46 5.58 -11.66 7.37
C VAL A 46 5.10 -10.23 7.08
N GLY A 47 5.91 -9.43 6.40
CA GLY A 47 5.64 -8.02 6.07
C GLY A 47 4.93 -7.87 4.74
N ASP A 48 5.55 -8.36 3.68
CA ASP A 48 5.15 -8.07 2.30
C ASP A 48 4.07 -8.98 1.77
N VAL A 49 3.92 -10.19 2.32
CA VAL A 49 2.76 -11.05 2.05
C VAL A 49 1.66 -10.85 3.10
N ALA A 50 1.91 -11.23 4.36
CA ALA A 50 0.86 -11.25 5.38
C ALA A 50 0.36 -9.83 5.74
N GLY A 51 1.29 -8.86 5.88
CA GLY A 51 0.94 -7.47 6.17
C GLY A 51 0.14 -6.82 5.04
N MET A 52 0.59 -7.00 3.79
CA MET A 52 -0.09 -6.48 2.60
C MET A 52 -1.46 -7.13 2.38
N GLY A 53 -1.56 -8.45 2.53
CA GLY A 53 -2.82 -9.17 2.40
C GLY A 53 -3.87 -8.66 3.41
N ALA A 54 -3.45 -8.38 4.65
CA ALA A 54 -4.33 -7.78 5.66
C ALA A 54 -4.76 -6.34 5.31
N ASP A 55 -3.86 -5.52 4.75
CA ASP A 55 -4.17 -4.15 4.31
C ASP A 55 -5.24 -4.13 3.20
N LEU A 56 -5.00 -4.93 2.16
CA LEU A 56 -5.91 -5.01 1.01
C LEU A 56 -7.25 -5.68 1.35
N PHE A 57 -7.24 -6.67 2.24
CA PHE A 57 -8.48 -7.25 2.79
C PHE A 57 -9.34 -6.18 3.48
N GLU A 58 -8.72 -5.34 4.32
CA GLU A 58 -9.44 -4.28 5.02
C GLU A 58 -9.97 -3.20 4.06
N SER A 59 -9.19 -2.79 3.04
CA SER A 59 -9.68 -1.91 1.96
C SER A 59 -10.93 -2.50 1.27
N TYR A 60 -10.89 -3.79 0.95
CA TYR A 60 -11.96 -4.47 0.22
C TYR A 60 -13.24 -4.55 1.03
N VAL A 61 -13.14 -5.06 2.26
CA VAL A 61 -14.29 -5.16 3.17
C VAL A 61 -14.84 -3.77 3.50
N GLY A 62 -13.98 -2.78 3.75
CA GLY A 62 -14.39 -1.40 3.99
C GLY A 62 -15.17 -0.79 2.83
N SER A 63 -14.71 -0.99 1.59
CA SER A 63 -15.44 -0.54 0.38
C SER A 63 -16.78 -1.26 0.20
N ILE A 64 -16.85 -2.57 0.45
CA ILE A 64 -18.10 -3.34 0.36
C ILE A 64 -19.09 -2.82 1.42
N VAL A 65 -18.70 -2.81 2.69
CA VAL A 65 -19.57 -2.38 3.79
C VAL A 65 -20.00 -0.92 3.62
N GLY A 66 -19.07 -0.05 3.29
CA GLY A 66 -19.34 1.37 3.06
C GLY A 66 -20.32 1.60 1.90
N SER A 67 -20.16 0.89 0.78
CA SER A 67 -21.11 0.96 -0.34
C SER A 67 -22.48 0.37 -0.02
N MET A 68 -22.55 -0.67 0.81
CA MET A 68 -23.82 -1.21 1.30
C MET A 68 -24.57 -0.21 2.18
N ILE A 69 -23.87 0.46 3.12
CA ILE A 69 -24.47 1.49 3.98
C ILE A 69 -25.03 2.64 3.13
N LEU A 70 -24.22 3.16 2.20
CA LEU A 70 -24.67 4.22 1.30
C LEU A 70 -25.77 3.76 0.32
N GLY A 71 -25.79 2.48 -0.03
CA GLY A 71 -26.86 1.85 -0.82
C GLY A 71 -28.20 1.79 -0.07
N ILE A 72 -28.19 1.56 1.25
CA ILE A 72 -29.39 1.65 2.09
C ILE A 72 -29.85 3.11 2.25
N ALA A 73 -28.90 4.05 2.29
CA ALA A 73 -29.16 5.46 2.52
C ALA A 73 -29.75 6.20 1.31
N VAL A 74 -29.84 5.56 0.13
CA VAL A 74 -30.44 6.18 -1.06
C VAL A 74 -31.92 6.50 -0.83
N VAL A 75 -32.45 7.55 -1.45
CA VAL A 75 -33.86 7.92 -1.42
C VAL A 75 -34.59 7.12 -2.49
N GLY A 76 -35.39 6.13 -2.08
CA GLY A 76 -36.13 5.26 -2.98
C GLY A 76 -37.01 4.27 -2.24
N SER A 77 -37.70 3.39 -2.98
CA SER A 77 -38.50 2.32 -2.38
C SER A 77 -37.63 1.38 -1.53
N PRO A 78 -38.18 0.72 -0.50
CA PRO A 78 -37.44 -0.28 0.28
C PRO A 78 -36.80 -1.37 -0.60
N GLU A 79 -37.47 -1.74 -1.69
CA GLU A 79 -36.94 -2.68 -2.68
C GLU A 79 -35.69 -2.13 -3.38
N MET A 80 -35.71 -0.85 -3.79
CA MET A 80 -34.57 -0.23 -4.47
C MET A 80 -33.38 -0.06 -3.52
N LYS A 81 -33.61 0.30 -2.25
CA LYS A 81 -32.57 0.31 -1.22
C LYS A 81 -31.89 -1.06 -1.07
N PHE A 82 -32.71 -2.12 -1.02
CA PHE A 82 -32.21 -3.49 -0.93
C PHE A 82 -31.42 -3.90 -2.19
N ARG A 83 -31.91 -3.55 -3.38
CA ARG A 83 -31.21 -3.80 -4.66
C ARG A 83 -29.87 -3.07 -4.74
N ALA A 84 -29.79 -1.81 -4.29
CA ALA A 84 -28.55 -1.04 -4.24
C ALA A 84 -27.52 -1.69 -3.29
N LEU A 85 -27.95 -2.08 -2.08
CA LEU A 85 -27.09 -2.86 -1.18
C LEU A 85 -26.63 -4.17 -1.82
N LEU A 86 -27.55 -4.94 -2.42
CA LEU A 86 -27.25 -6.23 -3.02
C LEU A 86 -26.26 -6.08 -4.19
N PHE A 87 -26.36 -5.00 -4.95
CA PHE A 87 -25.47 -4.73 -6.07
C PHE A 87 -24.00 -4.63 -5.64
N SER A 88 -23.70 -4.02 -4.48
CA SER A 88 -22.34 -4.02 -3.91
C SER A 88 -21.79 -5.44 -3.69
N LEU A 89 -22.61 -6.35 -3.15
CA LEU A 89 -22.21 -7.74 -2.95
C LEU A 89 -22.04 -8.49 -4.27
N VAL A 90 -22.92 -8.24 -5.24
CA VAL A 90 -22.83 -8.84 -6.58
C VAL A 90 -21.55 -8.39 -7.29
N LEU A 91 -21.15 -7.13 -7.20
CA LEU A 91 -19.88 -6.65 -7.74
C LEU A 91 -18.67 -7.36 -7.11
N ALA A 92 -18.71 -7.63 -5.81
CA ALA A 92 -17.66 -8.39 -5.14
C ALA A 92 -17.54 -9.83 -5.70
N VAL A 93 -18.67 -10.52 -5.86
CA VAL A 93 -18.71 -11.88 -6.46
C VAL A 93 -18.21 -11.87 -7.91
N ILE A 94 -18.63 -10.88 -8.71
CA ILE A 94 -18.15 -10.68 -10.08
C ILE A 94 -16.64 -10.53 -10.11
N GLY A 95 -16.09 -9.73 -9.19
CA GLY A 95 -14.66 -9.52 -9.04
C GLY A 95 -13.88 -10.81 -8.80
N ILE A 96 -14.38 -11.68 -7.92
CA ILE A 96 -13.80 -13.00 -7.63
C ILE A 96 -13.82 -13.88 -8.88
N VAL A 97 -14.97 -14.00 -9.54
CA VAL A 97 -15.13 -14.83 -10.76
C VAL A 97 -14.23 -14.31 -11.88
N ALA A 98 -14.21 -13.00 -12.11
CA ALA A 98 -13.37 -12.37 -13.12
C ALA A 98 -11.88 -12.58 -12.85
N SER A 99 -11.47 -12.51 -11.57
CA SER A 99 -10.08 -12.77 -11.16
C SER A 99 -9.68 -14.22 -11.43
N ILE A 100 -10.55 -15.19 -11.08
CA ILE A 100 -10.31 -16.62 -11.36
C ILE A 100 -10.15 -16.86 -12.88
N ILE A 101 -11.03 -16.26 -13.70
CA ILE A 101 -10.93 -16.42 -15.16
C ILE A 101 -9.66 -15.73 -15.69
N GLY A 102 -9.31 -14.55 -15.16
CA GLY A 102 -8.13 -13.79 -15.56
C GLY A 102 -6.81 -14.54 -15.35
N VAL A 103 -6.72 -15.39 -14.32
CA VAL A 103 -5.53 -16.23 -14.07
C VAL A 103 -5.21 -17.12 -15.28
N PHE A 104 -6.21 -17.63 -16.00
CA PHE A 104 -5.99 -18.47 -17.18
C PHE A 104 -5.37 -17.73 -18.38
N PHE A 105 -5.39 -16.40 -18.36
CA PHE A 105 -4.74 -15.54 -19.36
C PHE A 105 -3.27 -15.26 -19.04
N VAL A 106 -2.80 -15.53 -17.81
CA VAL A 106 -1.39 -15.40 -17.43
C VAL A 106 -0.60 -16.53 -18.08
N ARG A 107 -0.02 -16.26 -19.27
CA ARG A 107 0.78 -17.23 -20.03
C ARG A 107 2.11 -16.62 -20.45
N ILE A 108 3.20 -17.16 -19.91
CA ILE A 108 4.56 -16.79 -20.33
C ILE A 108 4.85 -17.40 -21.70
N LYS A 109 5.35 -16.57 -22.62
CA LYS A 109 5.90 -17.01 -23.92
C LYS A 109 7.42 -16.86 -23.90
N PRO A 110 8.18 -17.76 -24.56
CA PRO A 110 9.64 -17.63 -24.64
C PRO A 110 10.06 -16.26 -25.17
N GLY A 111 11.00 -15.60 -24.49
CA GLY A 111 11.53 -14.29 -24.87
C GLY A 111 10.63 -13.08 -24.59
N LYS A 112 9.48 -13.24 -23.92
CA LYS A 112 8.62 -12.14 -23.47
C LYS A 112 8.86 -11.86 -21.98
N SER A 113 8.77 -10.59 -21.58
CA SER A 113 8.87 -10.19 -20.16
C SER A 113 7.72 -10.81 -19.33
N PRO A 114 7.99 -11.35 -18.13
CA PRO A 114 6.97 -11.84 -17.20
C PRO A 114 5.89 -10.79 -16.90
N GLN A 115 6.25 -9.50 -16.86
CA GLN A 115 5.31 -8.39 -16.67
C GLN A 115 4.18 -8.40 -17.70
N VAL A 116 4.46 -8.74 -18.96
CA VAL A 116 3.43 -8.78 -20.02
C VAL A 116 2.42 -9.89 -19.76
N ALA A 117 2.87 -11.02 -19.22
CA ALA A 117 1.97 -12.13 -18.86
C ALA A 117 1.07 -11.75 -17.68
N LEU A 118 1.63 -11.14 -16.63
CA LEU A 118 0.89 -10.67 -15.46
C LEU A 118 -0.14 -9.60 -15.87
N ASN A 119 0.27 -8.61 -16.66
CA ASN A 119 -0.62 -7.57 -17.20
C ASN A 119 -1.76 -8.16 -18.03
N SER A 120 -1.48 -9.17 -18.86
CA SER A 120 -2.52 -9.84 -19.68
C SER A 120 -3.61 -10.47 -18.80
N GLY A 121 -3.21 -11.07 -17.67
CA GLY A 121 -4.14 -11.55 -16.65
C GLY A 121 -4.98 -10.43 -16.06
N THR A 122 -4.34 -9.39 -15.53
CA THR A 122 -5.01 -8.27 -14.84
C THR A 122 -5.97 -7.52 -15.77
N PHE A 123 -5.54 -7.16 -16.98
CA PHE A 123 -6.42 -6.49 -17.95
C PHE A 123 -7.53 -7.39 -18.46
N GLY A 124 -7.26 -8.68 -18.64
CA GLY A 124 -8.30 -9.66 -18.99
C GLY A 124 -9.37 -9.79 -17.91
N ALA A 125 -8.97 -9.86 -16.63
CA ALA A 125 -9.89 -9.86 -15.51
C ALA A 125 -10.71 -8.56 -15.46
N ALA A 126 -10.08 -7.39 -15.65
CA ALA A 126 -10.77 -6.11 -15.67
C ALA A 126 -11.83 -6.02 -16.77
N ALA A 127 -11.50 -6.47 -17.99
CA ALA A 127 -12.45 -6.50 -19.10
C ALA A 127 -13.64 -7.44 -18.82
N ILE A 128 -13.38 -8.63 -18.27
CA ILE A 128 -14.45 -9.57 -17.89
C ILE A 128 -15.32 -8.99 -16.78
N ALA A 129 -14.69 -8.43 -15.74
CA ALA A 129 -15.38 -7.80 -14.63
C ALA A 129 -16.29 -6.65 -15.12
N ALA A 130 -15.81 -5.81 -16.03
CA ALA A 130 -16.60 -4.75 -16.65
C ALA A 130 -17.83 -5.29 -17.40
N VAL A 131 -17.68 -6.32 -18.23
CA VAL A 131 -18.81 -6.91 -18.97
C VAL A 131 -19.85 -7.53 -18.01
N MET A 132 -19.39 -8.28 -17.01
CA MET A 132 -20.28 -8.88 -16.01
C MET A 132 -20.96 -7.82 -15.14
N ALA A 133 -20.24 -6.78 -14.74
CA ALA A 133 -20.78 -5.66 -13.96
C ALA A 133 -21.86 -4.90 -14.73
N PHE A 134 -21.73 -4.75 -16.05
CA PHE A 134 -22.79 -4.17 -16.88
C PHE A 134 -24.07 -5.00 -16.84
N GLY A 135 -23.95 -6.32 -17.07
CA GLY A 135 -25.09 -7.24 -16.99
C GLY A 135 -25.74 -7.23 -15.62
N ALA A 136 -24.95 -7.23 -14.55
CA ALA A 136 -25.45 -7.16 -13.18
C ALA A 136 -26.12 -5.83 -12.85
N ALA A 137 -25.61 -4.70 -13.35
CA ALA A 137 -26.25 -3.41 -13.15
C ALA A 137 -27.66 -3.42 -13.75
N MET A 138 -27.80 -3.93 -14.98
CA MET A 138 -29.10 -4.04 -15.65
C MET A 138 -30.06 -5.01 -14.94
N LEU A 139 -29.56 -6.16 -14.46
CA LEU A 139 -30.41 -7.18 -13.85
C LEU A 139 -30.81 -6.87 -12.40
N VAL A 140 -29.88 -6.35 -11.59
CA VAL A 140 -30.09 -6.14 -10.15
C VAL A 140 -30.79 -4.82 -9.89
N LEU A 141 -30.39 -3.74 -10.56
CA LEU A 141 -31.00 -2.42 -10.38
C LEU A 141 -32.28 -2.30 -11.23
N GLY A 142 -32.28 -2.87 -12.44
CA GLY A 142 -33.46 -2.92 -13.34
C GLY A 142 -33.95 -1.53 -13.73
N ASP A 143 -35.25 -1.42 -14.04
CA ASP A 143 -35.89 -0.13 -14.38
C ASP A 143 -36.18 0.75 -13.15
N GLY A 144 -35.67 0.37 -11.97
CA GLY A 144 -35.87 1.12 -10.74
C GLY A 144 -35.13 2.44 -10.77
N SER A 145 -35.84 3.55 -10.60
CA SER A 145 -35.24 4.85 -10.32
C SER A 145 -35.19 5.09 -8.81
N ALA A 146 -33.98 5.35 -8.30
CA ALA A 146 -33.78 5.93 -6.98
C ALA A 146 -33.13 7.31 -7.15
N MET A 147 -33.08 8.07 -6.06
CA MET A 147 -32.32 9.30 -6.01
C MET A 147 -31.35 9.24 -4.83
N THR A 148 -30.18 9.83 -4.99
CA THR A 148 -29.44 10.40 -3.86
C THR A 148 -30.00 11.79 -3.55
N GLU A 149 -29.54 12.44 -2.49
CA GLU A 149 -29.93 13.83 -2.16
C GLU A 149 -29.80 14.78 -3.37
N THR A 150 -28.87 14.52 -4.29
CA THR A 150 -28.52 15.43 -5.40
C THR A 150 -28.69 14.83 -6.79
N THR A 151 -28.83 13.51 -6.93
CA THR A 151 -28.62 12.86 -8.24
C THR A 151 -29.42 11.57 -8.39
N GLU A 152 -30.03 11.39 -9.57
CA GLU A 152 -30.71 10.15 -9.96
C GLU A 152 -29.76 8.95 -9.99
N ILE A 153 -30.22 7.83 -9.47
CA ILE A 153 -29.59 6.52 -9.56
C ILE A 153 -30.33 5.73 -10.64
N ASN A 154 -29.58 5.37 -11.67
CA ASN A 154 -30.02 4.42 -12.69
C ASN A 154 -28.90 3.40 -12.97
N PRO A 155 -29.21 2.25 -13.58
CA PRO A 155 -28.22 1.18 -13.82
C PRO A 155 -26.97 1.66 -14.57
N TYR A 156 -27.14 2.53 -15.57
CA TYR A 156 -26.05 3.04 -16.38
C TYR A 156 -25.09 3.91 -15.57
N ARG A 157 -25.59 4.86 -14.78
CA ARG A 157 -24.78 5.77 -13.96
C ARG A 157 -24.00 5.00 -12.89
N VAL A 158 -24.64 4.00 -12.26
CA VAL A 158 -23.98 3.14 -11.27
C VAL A 158 -22.88 2.29 -11.94
N PHE A 159 -23.17 1.71 -13.10
CA PHE A 159 -22.17 0.97 -13.88
C PHE A 159 -20.97 1.85 -14.27
N PHE A 160 -21.22 3.04 -14.81
CA PHE A 160 -20.15 3.98 -15.17
C PHE A 160 -19.37 4.47 -13.94
N SER A 161 -19.99 4.52 -12.76
CA SER A 161 -19.28 4.82 -11.51
C SER A 161 -18.28 3.71 -11.18
N ALA A 162 -18.68 2.44 -11.32
CA ALA A 162 -17.79 1.30 -11.12
C ALA A 162 -16.64 1.29 -12.13
N LEU A 163 -16.93 1.56 -13.42
CA LEU A 163 -15.91 1.66 -14.46
C LEU A 163 -14.94 2.82 -14.23
N LEU A 164 -15.43 3.98 -13.78
CA LEU A 164 -14.60 5.12 -13.44
C LEU A 164 -13.60 4.76 -12.34
N GLY A 165 -14.07 4.08 -11.31
CA GLY A 165 -13.24 3.54 -10.23
C GLY A 165 -12.17 2.57 -10.71
N MET A 166 -12.57 1.58 -11.53
CA MET A 166 -11.66 0.61 -12.14
C MET A 166 -10.59 1.30 -13.00
N GLY A 167 -11.01 2.25 -13.84
CA GLY A 167 -10.12 3.05 -14.68
C GLY A 167 -9.16 3.91 -13.88
N ALA A 168 -9.62 4.53 -12.77
CA ALA A 168 -8.77 5.28 -11.86
C ALA A 168 -7.72 4.37 -11.18
N GLY A 169 -8.11 3.16 -10.75
CA GLY A 169 -7.18 2.17 -10.18
C GLY A 169 -6.09 1.77 -11.17
N ILE A 170 -6.46 1.42 -12.41
CA ILE A 170 -5.51 1.10 -13.48
C ILE A 170 -4.58 2.28 -13.76
N SER A 171 -5.12 3.50 -13.85
CA SER A 171 -4.35 4.71 -14.13
C SER A 171 -3.35 5.03 -13.01
N LEU A 172 -3.74 4.83 -11.75
CA LEU A 172 -2.86 4.98 -10.59
C LEU A 172 -1.71 3.96 -10.62
N GLY A 173 -1.99 2.71 -11.00
CA GLY A 173 -0.96 1.70 -11.21
C GLY A 173 0.05 2.10 -12.28
N LEU A 174 -0.42 2.50 -13.46
CA LEU A 174 0.44 2.95 -14.56
C LEU A 174 1.25 4.21 -14.21
N LEU A 175 0.65 5.13 -13.47
CA LEU A 175 1.33 6.33 -13.00
C LEU A 175 2.42 5.97 -11.98
N THR A 176 2.14 5.03 -11.08
CA THR A 176 3.12 4.52 -10.11
C THR A 176 4.27 3.83 -10.83
N GLU A 177 4.00 3.00 -11.84
CA GLU A 177 5.04 2.41 -12.71
C GLU A 177 5.88 3.50 -13.42
N PHE A 178 5.28 4.60 -13.85
CA PHE A 178 6.04 5.69 -14.47
C PHE A 178 7.03 6.37 -13.50
N PHE A 179 6.66 6.53 -12.23
CA PHE A 179 7.51 7.18 -11.23
C PHE A 179 8.54 6.25 -10.58
N THR A 180 8.24 4.95 -10.52
CA THR A 180 9.07 3.97 -9.83
C THR A 180 9.79 3.01 -10.77
N GLY A 181 9.29 2.75 -11.97
CA GLY A 181 9.81 1.74 -12.88
C GLY A 181 11.17 2.08 -13.49
N THR A 182 11.93 1.04 -13.83
CA THR A 182 13.22 1.15 -14.50
C THR A 182 13.09 1.78 -15.89
N ASP A 183 14.17 2.42 -16.35
CA ASP A 183 14.25 3.15 -17.63
C ASP A 183 13.24 4.30 -17.82
N LYS A 184 12.46 4.65 -16.80
CA LYS A 184 11.57 5.82 -16.85
C LYS A 184 12.32 7.09 -16.50
N LYS A 185 11.81 8.23 -16.98
CA LYS A 185 12.42 9.56 -16.79
C LYS A 185 12.68 9.91 -15.31
N PRO A 186 11.74 9.65 -14.36
CA PRO A 186 11.97 9.98 -12.94
C PRO A 186 13.13 9.19 -12.32
N VAL A 187 13.14 7.87 -12.49
CA VAL A 187 14.20 6.99 -11.95
C VAL A 187 15.55 7.29 -12.60
N ASN A 188 15.58 7.50 -13.92
CA ASN A 188 16.80 7.90 -14.63
C ASN A 188 17.41 9.20 -14.08
N ALA A 189 16.60 10.13 -13.56
CA ALA A 189 17.11 11.34 -12.92
C ALA A 189 17.82 11.02 -11.60
N ILE A 190 17.29 10.08 -10.81
CA ILE A 190 17.90 9.62 -9.55
C ILE A 190 19.22 8.88 -9.84
N VAL A 191 19.23 8.03 -10.87
CA VAL A 191 20.44 7.34 -11.33
C VAL A 191 21.54 8.34 -11.70
N ARG A 192 21.21 9.37 -12.50
CA ARG A 192 22.17 10.45 -12.84
C ARG A 192 22.60 11.26 -11.62
N ALA A 193 21.68 11.53 -10.70
CA ALA A 193 22.00 12.24 -9.46
C ALA A 193 23.00 11.44 -8.61
N SER A 194 22.91 10.11 -8.60
CA SER A 194 23.82 9.23 -7.88
C SER A 194 25.29 9.39 -8.34
N GLU A 195 25.53 9.74 -9.61
CA GLU A 195 26.88 10.02 -10.14
C GLU A 195 27.51 11.27 -9.50
N THR A 196 26.69 12.15 -8.92
CA THR A 196 27.15 13.35 -8.19
C THR A 196 27.17 13.17 -6.67
N GLY A 197 26.76 12.01 -6.17
CA GLY A 197 26.86 11.61 -4.75
C GLY A 197 25.52 11.42 -4.03
N THR A 198 25.61 11.09 -2.74
CA THR A 198 24.46 10.75 -1.88
C THR A 198 23.48 11.90 -1.71
N ALA A 199 23.97 13.12 -1.48
CA ALA A 199 23.09 14.26 -1.19
C ALA A 199 22.13 14.56 -2.37
N THR A 200 22.64 14.55 -3.59
CA THR A 200 21.85 14.79 -4.81
C THR A 200 20.93 13.63 -5.13
N ASN A 201 21.34 12.37 -4.87
CA ASN A 201 20.45 11.22 -4.94
C ASN A 201 19.23 11.39 -4.01
N ILE A 202 19.45 11.73 -2.74
CA ILE A 202 18.37 11.92 -1.75
C ILE A 202 17.46 13.09 -2.14
N ILE A 203 18.04 14.24 -2.50
CA ILE A 203 17.28 15.42 -2.92
C ILE A 203 16.39 15.09 -4.13
N THR A 204 16.94 14.38 -5.11
CA THR A 204 16.21 14.04 -6.33
C THR A 204 15.10 13.03 -6.07
N GLY A 205 15.34 11.99 -5.25
CA GLY A 205 14.31 11.00 -4.91
C GLY A 205 13.16 11.57 -4.09
N ILE A 206 13.45 12.44 -3.12
CA ILE A 206 12.42 13.16 -2.36
C ILE A 206 11.61 14.06 -3.31
N GLY A 207 12.29 14.83 -4.17
CA GLY A 207 11.63 15.71 -5.13
C GLY A 207 10.72 14.96 -6.10
N MET A 208 11.15 13.80 -6.60
CA MET A 208 10.35 12.96 -7.50
C MET A 208 9.14 12.34 -6.82
N GLY A 209 9.26 11.89 -5.56
CA GLY A 209 8.09 11.37 -4.85
C GLY A 209 7.07 12.46 -4.52
N MET A 210 7.52 13.66 -4.13
CA MET A 210 6.62 14.79 -3.92
C MET A 210 5.87 15.14 -5.21
N LEU A 211 6.59 15.15 -6.34
CA LEU A 211 5.99 15.36 -7.66
C LEU A 211 4.97 14.26 -8.00
N SER A 212 5.23 13.00 -7.63
CA SER A 212 4.34 11.87 -7.92
C SER A 212 2.98 11.96 -7.23
N ALA A 213 2.90 12.64 -6.08
CA ALA A 213 1.64 12.79 -5.34
C ALA A 213 0.62 13.66 -6.08
N PHE A 214 1.08 14.64 -6.86
CA PHE A 214 0.21 15.57 -7.58
C PHE A 214 -0.68 14.91 -8.65
N PRO A 215 -0.15 14.21 -9.67
CA PRO A 215 -0.99 13.55 -10.67
C PRO A 215 -1.82 12.41 -10.07
N SER A 216 -1.31 11.72 -9.03
CA SER A 216 -2.07 10.67 -8.34
C SER A 216 -3.30 11.25 -7.63
N MET A 217 -3.15 12.41 -6.97
CA MET A 217 -4.28 13.11 -6.35
C MET A 217 -5.32 13.56 -7.38
N ILE A 218 -4.89 14.03 -8.56
CA ILE A 218 -5.82 14.37 -9.65
C ILE A 218 -6.67 13.16 -10.05
N LEU A 219 -6.08 11.97 -10.19
CA LEU A 219 -6.82 10.75 -10.53
C LEU A 219 -7.84 10.38 -9.44
N ILE A 220 -7.46 10.50 -8.17
CA ILE A 220 -8.37 10.26 -7.04
C ILE A 220 -9.53 11.29 -7.06
N LEU A 221 -9.24 12.57 -7.31
CA LEU A 221 -10.26 13.61 -7.42
C LEU A 221 -11.20 13.38 -8.61
N VAL A 222 -10.69 12.91 -9.75
CA VAL A 222 -11.52 12.54 -10.91
C VAL A 222 -12.47 11.39 -10.55
N ALA A 223 -12.00 10.38 -9.81
CA ALA A 223 -12.86 9.29 -9.34
C ALA A 223 -13.95 9.77 -8.37
N ILE A 224 -13.60 10.66 -7.43
CA ILE A 224 -14.55 11.24 -6.45
C ILE A 224 -15.58 12.11 -7.15
N LEU A 225 -15.14 13.12 -7.91
CA LEU A 225 -16.03 14.08 -8.56
C LEU A 225 -16.88 13.42 -9.65
N GLY A 226 -16.29 12.52 -10.44
CA GLY A 226 -17.02 11.77 -11.46
C GLY A 226 -18.01 10.78 -10.85
N GLY A 227 -17.63 10.05 -9.81
CA GLY A 227 -18.55 9.16 -9.08
C GLY A 227 -19.72 9.95 -8.47
N SER A 228 -19.42 11.10 -7.87
CA SER A 228 -20.44 12.01 -7.33
C SER A 228 -21.38 12.55 -8.42
N ALA A 229 -20.85 12.94 -9.58
CA ALA A 229 -21.66 13.46 -10.69
C ALA A 229 -22.57 12.39 -11.29
N LEU A 230 -22.14 11.12 -11.27
CA LEU A 230 -22.92 10.01 -11.80
C LEU A 230 -24.04 9.58 -10.84
N SER A 231 -23.74 9.35 -9.56
CA SER A 231 -24.71 8.79 -8.60
C SER A 231 -24.50 9.27 -7.16
N GLY A 232 -24.02 10.50 -6.97
CA GLY A 232 -23.82 11.10 -5.65
C GLY A 232 -22.84 10.31 -4.77
N LEU A 233 -23.08 10.32 -3.46
CA LEU A 233 -22.27 9.59 -2.48
C LEU A 233 -22.24 8.07 -2.75
N TYR A 234 -23.36 7.51 -3.24
CA TYR A 234 -23.41 6.11 -3.64
C TYR A 234 -22.52 5.84 -4.87
N GLY A 235 -22.45 6.76 -5.83
CA GLY A 235 -21.54 6.68 -6.97
C GLY A 235 -20.06 6.71 -6.56
N ILE A 236 -19.67 7.54 -5.59
CA ILE A 236 -18.32 7.49 -5.00
C ILE A 236 -18.06 6.12 -4.37
N ALA A 237 -19.06 5.56 -3.67
CA ALA A 237 -18.97 4.25 -3.05
C ALA A 237 -18.71 3.13 -4.06
N ILE A 238 -19.48 3.14 -5.15
CA ILE A 238 -19.36 2.18 -6.23
C ILE A 238 -18.08 2.41 -7.05
N ALA A 239 -17.58 3.63 -7.16
CA ALA A 239 -16.26 3.89 -7.75
C ALA A 239 -15.12 3.29 -6.88
N SER A 240 -15.17 3.42 -5.56
CA SER A 240 -14.20 2.76 -4.68
C SER A 240 -14.24 1.25 -4.79
N LEU A 241 -15.44 0.66 -4.78
CA LEU A 241 -15.60 -0.77 -4.97
C LEU A 241 -15.17 -1.21 -6.37
N GLY A 242 -15.43 -0.39 -7.38
CA GLY A 242 -15.02 -0.60 -8.77
C GLY A 242 -13.51 -0.63 -8.93
N MET A 243 -12.78 0.24 -8.21
CA MET A 243 -11.33 0.20 -8.12
C MET A 243 -10.86 -1.16 -7.60
N LEU A 244 -11.45 -1.65 -6.52
CA LEU A 244 -11.10 -2.91 -5.86
C LEU A 244 -11.76 -4.16 -6.48
N MET A 245 -12.52 -4.03 -7.57
CA MET A 245 -13.32 -5.13 -8.12
C MET A 245 -12.43 -6.31 -8.55
N THR A 246 -11.27 -6.04 -9.16
CA THR A 246 -10.30 -7.06 -9.57
C THR A 246 -9.19 -7.29 -8.55
N LEU A 247 -9.45 -7.02 -7.27
CA LEU A 247 -8.44 -7.16 -6.22
C LEU A 247 -7.86 -8.58 -6.16
N GLY A 248 -8.64 -9.62 -6.41
CA GLY A 248 -8.18 -11.01 -6.32
C GLY A 248 -6.96 -11.29 -7.22
N ILE A 249 -7.01 -10.88 -8.49
CA ILE A 249 -5.87 -11.04 -9.40
C ILE A 249 -4.76 -10.03 -9.10
N GLN A 250 -5.10 -8.81 -8.67
CA GLN A 250 -4.10 -7.80 -8.32
C GLN A 250 -3.24 -8.25 -7.14
N LEU A 251 -3.86 -8.83 -6.11
CA LEU A 251 -3.18 -9.38 -4.94
C LEU A 251 -2.33 -10.61 -5.32
N ALA A 252 -2.77 -11.44 -6.27
CA ALA A 252 -1.97 -12.55 -6.78
C ALA A 252 -0.72 -12.09 -7.52
N VAL A 253 -0.83 -11.01 -8.31
CA VAL A 253 0.30 -10.38 -9.01
C VAL A 253 1.24 -9.67 -8.03
N ASP A 254 0.71 -9.09 -6.96
CA ASP A 254 1.52 -8.43 -5.92
C ASP A 254 2.29 -9.47 -5.07
N ALA A 255 1.59 -10.50 -4.59
CA ALA A 255 2.19 -11.60 -3.82
C ALA A 255 3.21 -12.44 -4.62
N TYR A 256 3.19 -12.37 -5.95
CA TYR A 256 4.20 -12.98 -6.80
C TYR A 256 5.60 -12.40 -6.54
N GLY A 257 5.71 -11.11 -6.20
CA GLY A 257 7.01 -10.45 -5.93
C GLY A 257 7.78 -11.08 -4.78
N PRO A 258 7.25 -11.08 -3.55
CA PRO A 258 7.91 -11.70 -2.39
C PRO A 258 8.20 -13.21 -2.57
N ILE A 259 7.39 -13.92 -3.37
CA ILE A 259 7.66 -15.33 -3.72
C ILE A 259 8.90 -15.45 -4.61
N ALA A 260 9.04 -14.56 -5.60
CA ALA A 260 10.20 -14.53 -6.48
C ALA A 260 11.48 -14.14 -5.73
N ASP A 261 11.36 -13.19 -4.80
CA ASP A 261 12.44 -12.73 -3.92
C ASP A 261 12.98 -13.89 -3.05
N ASN A 262 12.09 -14.55 -2.29
CA ASN A 262 12.44 -15.73 -1.50
C ASN A 262 13.02 -16.88 -2.35
N ALA A 263 12.55 -17.05 -3.60
CA ALA A 263 13.13 -18.05 -4.49
C ALA A 263 14.58 -17.70 -4.86
N GLY A 264 14.90 -16.41 -5.03
CA GLY A 264 16.26 -15.93 -5.21
C GLY A 264 17.11 -16.18 -3.98
N GLY A 265 16.63 -15.80 -2.79
CA GLY A 265 17.35 -16.03 -1.54
C GLY A 265 17.65 -17.50 -1.28
N LEU A 266 16.68 -18.39 -1.53
CA LEU A 266 16.89 -19.84 -1.45
C LEU A 266 17.89 -20.37 -2.48
N ALA A 267 17.90 -19.81 -3.70
CA ALA A 267 18.86 -20.20 -4.73
C ALA A 267 20.30 -19.86 -4.33
N GLU A 268 20.51 -18.66 -3.77
CA GLU A 268 21.84 -18.24 -3.30
C GLU A 268 22.27 -19.04 -2.05
N MET A 269 21.40 -19.14 -1.04
CA MET A 269 21.70 -19.86 0.19
C MET A 269 21.98 -21.36 -0.02
N SER A 270 21.46 -21.94 -1.10
CA SER A 270 21.68 -23.35 -1.47
C SER A 270 22.77 -23.53 -2.53
N GLU A 271 23.50 -22.46 -2.88
CA GLU A 271 24.60 -22.47 -3.85
C GLU A 271 24.20 -23.05 -5.22
N PHE A 272 22.99 -22.74 -5.69
CA PHE A 272 22.58 -23.11 -7.04
C PHE A 272 23.47 -22.43 -8.10
N PRO A 273 23.56 -22.99 -9.32
CA PRO A 273 24.29 -22.36 -10.40
C PRO A 273 23.83 -20.91 -10.67
N PRO A 274 24.74 -19.99 -11.06
CA PRO A 274 24.41 -18.58 -11.26
C PRO A 274 23.25 -18.32 -12.23
N GLU A 275 22.99 -19.24 -13.16
CA GLU A 275 21.86 -19.15 -14.09
C GLU A 275 20.50 -19.17 -13.38
N VAL A 276 20.40 -19.85 -12.23
CA VAL A 276 19.18 -19.88 -11.41
C VAL A 276 18.95 -18.52 -10.77
N ARG A 277 19.99 -17.93 -10.16
CA ARG A 277 19.92 -16.59 -9.56
C ARG A 277 19.58 -15.53 -10.61
N GLN A 278 20.18 -15.61 -11.80
CA GLN A 278 19.86 -14.70 -12.92
C GLN A 278 18.40 -14.79 -13.39
N ILE A 279 17.75 -15.96 -13.23
CA ILE A 279 16.32 -16.10 -13.52
C ILE A 279 15.53 -15.45 -12.40
N THR A 280 15.81 -15.77 -11.12
CA THR A 280 15.09 -15.22 -9.98
C THR A 280 15.22 -13.71 -9.89
N ASP A 281 16.40 -13.13 -10.15
CA ASP A 281 16.62 -11.67 -10.18
C ASP A 281 15.71 -10.98 -11.21
N LYS A 282 15.50 -11.60 -12.38
CA LYS A 282 14.56 -11.08 -13.39
C LYS A 282 13.11 -11.18 -12.94
N LEU A 283 12.76 -12.22 -12.17
CA LEU A 283 11.41 -12.39 -11.63
C LEU A 283 11.15 -11.40 -10.49
N ASP A 284 12.14 -11.17 -9.63
CA ASP A 284 12.13 -10.22 -8.53
C ASP A 284 12.04 -8.76 -9.03
N ALA A 285 12.82 -8.38 -10.06
CA ALA A 285 12.71 -7.05 -10.66
C ALA A 285 11.28 -6.74 -11.19
N VAL A 286 10.59 -7.75 -11.73
CA VAL A 286 9.17 -7.66 -12.09
C VAL A 286 8.31 -7.54 -10.82
N GLY A 287 8.62 -8.33 -9.81
CA GLY A 287 8.04 -8.29 -8.45
C GLY A 287 8.01 -6.89 -7.84
N ASN A 288 9.14 -6.17 -7.83
CA ASN A 288 9.23 -4.83 -7.26
C ASN A 288 8.34 -3.82 -7.99
N THR A 289 8.25 -3.93 -9.31
CA THR A 289 7.34 -3.10 -10.10
C THR A 289 5.88 -3.42 -9.76
N THR A 290 5.53 -4.70 -9.64
CA THR A 290 4.17 -5.12 -9.26
C THR A 290 3.82 -4.72 -7.83
N ALA A 291 4.77 -4.75 -6.90
CA ALA A 291 4.61 -4.30 -5.52
C ALA A 291 4.39 -2.79 -5.45
N ALA A 292 5.12 -2.01 -6.24
CA ALA A 292 4.87 -0.57 -6.35
C ALA A 292 3.45 -0.29 -6.87
N ILE A 293 3.02 -0.98 -7.94
CA ILE A 293 1.66 -0.87 -8.48
C ILE A 293 0.61 -1.23 -7.41
N GLY A 294 0.81 -2.33 -6.69
CA GLY A 294 -0.07 -2.78 -5.62
C GLY A 294 -0.18 -1.78 -4.47
N LYS A 295 0.95 -1.20 -4.04
CA LYS A 295 0.99 -0.10 -3.06
C LYS A 295 0.23 1.13 -3.57
N GLY A 296 0.48 1.57 -4.81
CA GLY A 296 -0.24 2.70 -5.42
C GLY A 296 -1.76 2.50 -5.45
N PHE A 297 -2.18 1.27 -5.76
CA PHE A 297 -3.57 0.85 -5.73
C PHE A 297 -4.17 0.81 -4.31
N ALA A 298 -3.43 0.29 -3.33
CA ALA A 298 -3.82 0.29 -1.93
C ALA A 298 -4.03 1.73 -1.40
N ILE A 299 -3.14 2.66 -1.76
CA ILE A 299 -3.24 4.06 -1.34
C ILE A 299 -4.44 4.77 -1.97
N GLY A 300 -4.63 4.61 -3.28
CA GLY A 300 -5.78 5.18 -3.99
C GLY A 300 -7.12 4.68 -3.46
N SER A 301 -7.21 3.37 -3.22
CA SER A 301 -8.41 2.76 -2.66
C SER A 301 -8.67 3.18 -1.22
N ALA A 302 -7.62 3.40 -0.41
CA ALA A 302 -7.76 3.90 0.96
C ALA A 302 -8.34 5.31 1.00
N ALA A 303 -7.95 6.19 0.06
CA ALA A 303 -8.51 7.53 -0.05
C ALA A 303 -10.04 7.49 -0.29
N LEU A 304 -10.46 6.69 -1.28
CA LEU A 304 -11.89 6.55 -1.61
C LEU A 304 -12.67 5.86 -0.48
N THR A 305 -12.12 4.77 0.06
CA THR A 305 -12.73 4.00 1.18
C THR A 305 -12.91 4.89 2.40
N SER A 306 -11.92 5.73 2.73
CA SER A 306 -11.99 6.66 3.85
C SER A 306 -13.14 7.65 3.70
N ILE A 307 -13.32 8.24 2.51
CA ILE A 307 -14.43 9.17 2.24
C ILE A 307 -15.79 8.47 2.41
N ILE A 308 -15.90 7.22 1.98
CA ILE A 308 -17.12 6.43 2.11
C ILE A 308 -17.42 6.15 3.59
N LEU A 309 -16.43 5.68 4.34
CA LEU A 309 -16.58 5.40 5.77
C LEU A 309 -16.87 6.67 6.57
N PHE A 310 -16.25 7.78 6.21
CA PHE A 310 -16.55 9.10 6.78
C PHE A 310 -17.98 9.54 6.50
N THR A 311 -18.46 9.31 5.27
CA THR A 311 -19.85 9.62 4.90
C THR A 311 -20.84 8.74 5.67
N ALA A 312 -20.54 7.44 5.81
CA ALA A 312 -21.31 6.53 6.64
C ALA A 312 -21.34 6.99 8.10
N PHE A 313 -20.19 7.44 8.63
CA PHE A 313 -20.08 8.00 9.98
C PHE A 313 -20.99 9.22 10.14
N ARG A 314 -20.92 10.19 9.21
CA ARG A 314 -21.77 11.39 9.20
C ARG A 314 -23.26 11.04 9.25
N GLN A 315 -23.68 10.04 8.48
CA GLN A 315 -25.07 9.58 8.45
C GLN A 315 -25.47 8.94 9.79
N GLU A 316 -24.62 8.10 10.37
CA GLU A 316 -24.91 7.41 11.63
C GLU A 316 -25.06 8.38 12.81
N VAL A 317 -24.19 9.41 12.87
CA VAL A 317 -24.29 10.46 13.90
C VAL A 317 -25.36 11.51 13.61
N GLY A 318 -25.98 11.49 12.42
CA GLY A 318 -27.05 12.42 12.04
C GLY A 318 -26.58 13.86 11.79
N ILE A 319 -25.35 14.07 11.33
CA ILE A 319 -24.85 15.41 10.97
C ILE A 319 -25.22 15.73 9.53
N GLU A 320 -26.07 16.74 9.31
CA GLU A 320 -26.44 17.17 7.97
C GLU A 320 -25.37 18.03 7.29
N MET A 321 -24.62 18.86 8.01
CA MET A 321 -23.60 19.72 7.42
C MET A 321 -22.39 19.81 8.33
N ILE A 322 -21.20 19.76 7.72
CA ILE A 322 -19.93 19.99 8.42
C ILE A 322 -19.38 21.31 7.90
N ASP A 323 -19.46 22.34 8.75
CA ASP A 323 -18.87 23.65 8.44
C ASP A 323 -17.39 23.65 8.82
N LEU A 324 -16.51 23.86 7.84
CA LEU A 324 -15.06 23.96 8.06
C LEU A 324 -14.67 25.21 8.87
N MET A 325 -15.56 26.21 8.95
CA MET A 325 -15.36 27.41 9.75
C MET A 325 -15.77 27.21 11.21
N ASP A 326 -16.42 26.10 11.55
CA ASP A 326 -16.69 25.75 12.95
C ASP A 326 -15.37 25.41 13.66
N VAL A 327 -15.15 26.02 14.83
CA VAL A 327 -13.85 25.97 15.53
C VAL A 327 -13.45 24.54 15.91
N PRO A 328 -14.33 23.68 16.44
CA PRO A 328 -14.02 22.27 16.69
C PRO A 328 -13.65 21.52 15.41
N VAL A 329 -14.34 21.75 14.29
CA VAL A 329 -14.02 21.11 13.00
C VAL A 329 -12.64 21.55 12.54
N LEU A 330 -12.35 22.85 12.53
CA LEU A 330 -11.06 23.38 12.11
C LEU A 330 -9.91 22.86 12.97
N ALA A 331 -10.09 22.84 14.31
CA ALA A 331 -9.12 22.26 15.24
C ALA A 331 -8.91 20.76 14.96
N GLY A 332 -9.99 20.04 14.69
CA GLY A 332 -9.97 18.64 14.27
C GLY A 332 -9.16 18.45 12.99
N VAL A 333 -9.38 19.26 11.95
CA VAL A 333 -8.64 19.17 10.67
C VAL A 333 -7.15 19.36 10.87
N LEU A 334 -6.74 20.42 11.58
CA LEU A 334 -5.33 20.70 11.85
C LEU A 334 -4.67 19.60 12.68
N PHE A 335 -5.36 19.10 13.70
CA PHE A 335 -4.86 18.00 14.51
C PHE A 335 -4.80 16.69 13.71
N GLY A 336 -5.80 16.42 12.88
CA GLY A 336 -5.83 15.25 11.99
C GLY A 336 -4.69 15.25 10.99
N ALA A 337 -4.33 16.42 10.45
CA ALA A 337 -3.23 16.55 9.50
C ALA A 337 -1.86 16.17 10.09
N VAL A 338 -1.63 16.34 11.40
CA VAL A 338 -0.34 15.99 12.04
C VAL A 338 -0.25 14.50 12.42
N ILE A 339 -1.38 13.80 12.59
CA ILE A 339 -1.39 12.38 13.00
C ILE A 339 -0.63 11.46 12.01
N PRO A 340 -0.80 11.59 10.68
CA PRO A 340 0.03 10.85 9.72
C PRO A 340 1.54 11.05 9.92
N TYR A 341 1.99 12.28 10.17
CA TYR A 341 3.41 12.57 10.40
C TYR A 341 3.92 11.98 11.70
N LEU A 342 3.12 12.09 12.77
CA LEU A 342 3.45 11.47 14.06
C LEU A 342 3.57 9.94 13.92
N PHE A 343 2.61 9.32 13.24
CA PHE A 343 2.59 7.89 12.99
C PHE A 343 3.81 7.44 12.17
N SER A 344 4.10 8.13 11.06
CA SER A 344 5.28 7.85 10.23
C SER A 344 6.58 7.99 11.01
N SER A 345 6.70 9.03 11.85
CA SER A 345 7.88 9.22 12.70
C SER A 345 8.09 8.05 13.67
N MET A 346 7.02 7.58 14.34
CA MET A 346 7.10 6.43 15.23
C MET A 346 7.51 5.15 14.48
N ALA A 347 6.93 4.92 13.30
CA ALA A 347 7.23 3.76 12.47
C ALA A 347 8.68 3.76 11.95
N MET A 348 9.18 4.91 11.50
CA MET A 348 10.54 5.05 11.00
C MET A 348 11.58 4.89 12.12
N ASN A 349 11.38 5.55 13.27
CA ASN A 349 12.27 5.42 14.42
C ASN A 349 12.29 3.97 14.95
N ALA A 350 11.17 3.27 14.86
CA ALA A 350 11.09 1.87 15.24
C ALA A 350 12.03 0.98 14.41
N ILE A 351 12.12 1.21 13.11
CA ILE A 351 13.04 0.49 12.22
C ILE A 351 14.47 0.88 12.50
N GLY A 352 14.78 2.18 12.61
CA GLY A 352 16.16 2.64 12.83
C GLY A 352 16.80 1.98 14.06
N ASP A 353 16.06 1.93 15.18
CA ASP A 353 16.53 1.26 16.40
C ASP A 353 16.72 -0.26 16.23
N ALA A 354 15.83 -0.90 15.46
CA ALA A 354 15.85 -2.34 15.23
C ALA A 354 16.99 -2.74 14.27
N ALA A 355 17.15 -1.98 13.18
CA ALA A 355 18.23 -2.13 12.22
C ALA A 355 19.60 -1.91 12.88
N PHE A 356 19.75 -0.91 13.75
CA PHE A 356 20.99 -0.71 14.51
C PHE A 356 21.34 -1.95 15.35
N SER A 357 20.34 -2.52 16.03
CA SER A 357 20.53 -3.74 16.81
C SER A 357 20.90 -4.94 15.93
N MET A 358 20.35 -5.03 14.72
CA MET A 358 20.68 -6.06 13.74
C MET A 358 22.12 -5.91 13.23
N ILE A 359 22.50 -4.71 12.80
CA ILE A 359 23.84 -4.38 12.30
C ILE A 359 24.91 -4.77 13.33
N GLU A 360 24.73 -4.36 14.59
CA GLU A 360 25.69 -4.68 15.65
C GLU A 360 25.78 -6.19 15.92
N GLU A 361 24.68 -6.93 15.80
CA GLU A 361 24.70 -8.39 15.95
C GLU A 361 25.40 -9.09 14.79
N VAL A 362 25.14 -8.70 13.53
CA VAL A 362 25.83 -9.27 12.37
C VAL A 362 27.34 -9.00 12.47
N ARG A 363 27.73 -7.75 12.79
CA ARG A 363 29.14 -7.37 13.03
C ARG A 363 29.75 -8.17 14.17
N ARG A 364 29.04 -8.36 15.27
CA ARG A 364 29.51 -9.15 16.42
C ARG A 364 29.80 -10.58 16.00
N GLN A 365 28.91 -11.22 15.25
CA GLN A 365 29.12 -12.60 14.78
C GLN A 365 30.34 -12.68 13.85
N PHE A 366 30.46 -11.81 12.84
CA PHE A 366 31.63 -11.84 11.96
C PHE A 366 32.96 -11.58 12.69
N ARG A 367 32.95 -10.69 13.70
CA ARG A 367 34.17 -10.39 14.48
C ARG A 367 34.55 -11.50 15.46
N GLU A 368 33.57 -12.09 16.16
CA GLU A 368 33.82 -13.10 17.20
C GLU A 368 33.94 -14.52 16.64
N LYS A 369 33.39 -14.76 15.45
CA LYS A 369 33.37 -16.05 14.76
C LYS A 369 33.85 -15.89 13.31
N PRO A 370 35.16 -15.62 13.10
CA PRO A 370 35.71 -15.41 11.76
C PRO A 370 35.52 -16.62 10.83
N GLY A 371 35.40 -17.83 11.40
CA GLY A 371 35.14 -19.05 10.66
C GLY A 371 33.83 -19.05 9.86
N ILE A 372 32.91 -18.12 10.14
CA ILE A 372 31.69 -17.92 9.34
C ILE A 372 32.03 -17.44 7.92
N LEU A 373 32.95 -16.48 7.79
CA LEU A 373 33.35 -15.95 6.48
C LEU A 373 34.18 -16.97 5.69
N ASP A 374 34.93 -17.81 6.40
CA ASP A 374 35.72 -18.91 5.85
C ASP A 374 34.89 -20.21 5.64
N GLU A 375 33.57 -20.17 5.86
CA GLU A 375 32.64 -21.31 5.69
C GLU A 375 32.95 -22.54 6.58
N THR A 376 33.74 -22.35 7.63
CA THR A 376 34.09 -23.41 8.60
C THR A 376 33.16 -23.44 9.82
N GLU A 377 32.43 -22.35 10.07
CA GLU A 377 31.44 -22.23 11.15
C GLU A 377 30.09 -21.74 10.60
N LYS A 378 28.98 -22.28 11.14
CA LYS A 378 27.64 -21.79 10.77
C LYS A 378 27.26 -20.55 11.58
N PRO A 379 26.68 -19.52 10.94
CA PRO A 379 26.17 -18.35 11.65
C PRO A 379 24.95 -18.68 12.52
N ASP A 380 24.70 -17.88 13.55
CA ASP A 380 23.52 -17.99 14.40
C ASP A 380 22.37 -17.13 13.86
N TYR A 381 21.58 -17.72 12.96
CA TYR A 381 20.40 -17.06 12.39
C TYR A 381 19.30 -16.78 13.42
N ARG A 382 19.21 -17.60 14.48
CA ARG A 382 18.14 -17.48 15.49
C ARG A 382 18.24 -16.12 16.18
N LYS A 383 19.46 -15.64 16.42
CA LYS A 383 19.65 -14.37 17.12
C LYS A 383 19.12 -13.18 16.34
N CYS A 384 19.36 -13.14 15.03
CA CYS A 384 18.81 -12.11 14.14
C CYS A 384 17.27 -12.17 14.09
N VAL A 385 16.69 -13.38 13.97
CA VAL A 385 15.22 -13.55 14.03
C VAL A 385 14.64 -13.06 15.36
N GLU A 386 15.29 -13.34 16.49
CA GLU A 386 14.86 -12.91 17.82
C GLU A 386 14.87 -11.38 17.95
N ILE A 387 15.90 -10.70 17.42
CA ILE A 387 16.03 -9.24 17.42
C ILE A 387 14.86 -8.61 16.67
N SER A 388 14.64 -9.02 15.40
CA SER A 388 13.52 -8.51 14.59
C SER A 388 12.17 -8.82 15.23
N THR A 389 11.97 -10.02 15.79
CA THR A 389 10.72 -10.41 16.47
C THR A 389 10.43 -9.53 17.68
N SER A 390 11.40 -9.39 18.59
CA SER A 390 11.22 -8.60 19.83
C SER A 390 10.98 -7.13 19.50
N ALA A 391 11.72 -6.59 18.52
CA ALA A 391 11.55 -5.21 18.08
C ALA A 391 10.16 -4.99 17.47
N ALA A 392 9.74 -5.83 16.52
CA ALA A 392 8.44 -5.76 15.87
C ALA A 392 7.30 -5.79 16.87
N LEU A 393 7.28 -6.78 17.78
CA LEU A 393 6.20 -6.95 18.75
C LEU A 393 6.08 -5.78 19.73
N LYS A 394 7.21 -5.23 20.20
CA LYS A 394 7.20 -4.10 21.14
C LYS A 394 6.87 -2.78 20.45
N LYS A 395 7.50 -2.52 19.32
CA LYS A 395 7.45 -1.20 18.65
C LYS A 395 6.20 -1.01 17.81
N MET A 396 5.52 -2.08 17.37
CA MET A 396 4.22 -1.95 16.68
C MET A 396 3.07 -1.48 17.59
N MET A 397 3.21 -1.63 18.91
CA MET A 397 2.14 -1.33 19.86
C MET A 397 1.80 0.15 19.87
N LEU A 398 2.81 1.02 19.97
CA LEU A 398 2.59 2.45 20.12
C LEU A 398 1.85 3.05 18.90
N PRO A 399 2.29 2.86 17.63
CA PRO A 399 1.56 3.37 16.48
C PRO A 399 0.12 2.83 16.39
N GLY A 400 -0.07 1.53 16.70
CA GLY A 400 -1.40 0.92 16.66
C GLY A 400 -2.35 1.44 17.74
N ILE A 401 -1.84 1.66 18.95
CA ILE A 401 -2.61 2.27 20.06
C ILE A 401 -2.98 3.71 19.70
N VAL A 402 -2.04 4.50 19.18
CA VAL A 402 -2.32 5.89 18.75
C VAL A 402 -3.43 5.90 17.70
N ALA A 403 -3.35 5.05 16.67
CA ALA A 403 -4.37 4.96 15.63
C ALA A 403 -5.76 4.59 16.17
N ALA A 404 -5.85 3.65 17.10
CA ALA A 404 -7.13 3.17 17.64
C ALA A 404 -7.74 4.11 18.70
N ILE A 405 -6.92 4.68 19.58
CA ILE A 405 -7.39 5.48 20.71
C ILE A 405 -7.70 6.92 20.31
N THR A 406 -6.95 7.50 19.37
CA THR A 406 -7.15 8.90 18.95
C THR A 406 -8.59 9.24 18.56
N PRO A 407 -9.27 8.50 17.64
CA PRO A 407 -10.65 8.83 17.29
C PRO A 407 -11.62 8.69 18.47
N VAL A 408 -11.37 7.75 19.40
CA VAL A 408 -12.17 7.59 20.61
C VAL A 408 -12.01 8.80 21.52
N LEU A 409 -10.78 9.21 21.84
CA LEU A 409 -10.53 10.36 22.71
C LEU A 409 -11.08 11.65 22.11
N ILE A 410 -10.82 11.90 20.82
CA ILE A 410 -11.32 13.10 20.15
C ILE A 410 -12.85 13.08 20.06
N GLY A 411 -13.46 11.91 19.80
CA GLY A 411 -14.91 11.76 19.78
C GLY A 411 -15.56 12.13 21.11
N PHE A 412 -15.09 11.57 22.24
CA PHE A 412 -15.71 11.78 23.55
C PHE A 412 -15.31 13.10 24.23
N ILE A 413 -14.12 13.62 23.97
CA ILE A 413 -13.63 14.87 24.60
C ILE A 413 -13.90 16.09 23.72
N GLY A 414 -13.57 15.99 22.43
CA GLY A 414 -13.71 17.07 21.45
C GLY A 414 -15.09 17.12 20.77
N GLY A 415 -15.88 16.06 20.90
CA GLY A 415 -17.20 15.96 20.29
C GLY A 415 -17.18 15.49 18.83
N ILE A 416 -18.38 15.23 18.31
CA ILE A 416 -18.60 14.62 16.99
C ILE A 416 -18.03 15.50 15.86
N HIS A 417 -18.13 16.82 15.99
CA HIS A 417 -17.68 17.78 14.97
C HIS A 417 -16.15 17.85 14.89
N MET A 418 -15.46 17.84 16.03
CA MET A 418 -13.99 17.76 16.06
C MET A 418 -13.49 16.42 15.52
N LEU A 419 -14.17 15.32 15.83
CA LEU A 419 -13.85 14.02 15.25
C LEU A 419 -14.06 14.00 13.73
N ALA A 420 -15.12 14.63 13.23
CA ALA A 420 -15.33 14.77 11.79
C ALA A 420 -14.18 15.54 11.12
N GLY A 421 -13.74 16.66 11.73
CA GLY A 421 -12.56 17.41 11.30
C GLY A 421 -11.29 16.56 11.31
N LEU A 422 -11.06 15.78 12.38
CA LEU A 422 -9.92 14.85 12.49
C LEU A 422 -9.87 13.89 11.30
N LEU A 423 -10.99 13.25 10.96
CA LEU A 423 -11.05 12.31 9.84
C LEU A 423 -10.70 12.99 8.52
N ILE A 424 -11.23 14.20 8.26
CA ILE A 424 -10.89 14.97 7.06
C ILE A 424 -9.39 15.26 7.00
N GLY A 425 -8.81 15.75 8.10
CA GLY A 425 -7.39 16.09 8.18
C GLY A 425 -6.45 14.89 7.99
N VAL A 426 -6.77 13.77 8.66
CA VAL A 426 -6.02 12.51 8.54
C VAL A 426 -6.03 12.01 7.11
N THR A 427 -7.18 12.02 6.43
CA THR A 427 -7.30 11.57 5.05
C THR A 427 -6.55 12.49 4.09
N ALA A 428 -6.75 13.80 4.19
CA ALA A 428 -6.14 14.77 3.29
C ALA A 428 -4.61 14.74 3.36
N SER A 429 -4.04 14.73 4.57
CA SER A 429 -2.59 14.67 4.75
C SER A 429 -2.02 13.27 4.52
N GLY A 430 -2.71 12.24 5.01
CA GLY A 430 -2.22 10.86 5.00
C GLY A 430 -2.10 10.29 3.60
N VAL A 431 -3.06 10.54 2.71
CA VAL A 431 -3.03 10.04 1.33
C VAL A 431 -1.83 10.61 0.57
N VAL A 432 -1.61 11.93 0.67
CA VAL A 432 -0.47 12.60 0.01
C VAL A 432 0.86 12.05 0.53
N LEU A 433 0.98 11.91 1.86
CA LEU A 433 2.19 11.40 2.50
C LEU A 433 2.46 9.94 2.13
N ALA A 434 1.42 9.10 2.06
CA ALA A 434 1.53 7.69 1.69
C ALA A 434 2.04 7.50 0.25
N ILE A 435 1.52 8.29 -0.71
CA ILE A 435 1.98 8.27 -2.11
C ILE A 435 3.43 8.73 -2.21
N PHE A 436 3.74 9.86 -1.56
CA PHE A 436 5.10 10.39 -1.52
C PHE A 436 6.10 9.34 -1.00
N MET A 437 5.86 8.77 0.19
CA MET A 437 6.79 7.84 0.81
C MET A 437 6.97 6.58 -0.04
N SER A 438 5.86 5.97 -0.47
CA SER A 438 5.91 4.72 -1.22
C SER A 438 6.61 4.86 -2.57
N ASN A 439 6.33 5.93 -3.30
CA ASN A 439 6.94 6.16 -4.61
C ASN A 439 8.41 6.60 -4.50
N THR A 440 8.76 7.43 -3.50
CA THR A 440 10.15 7.80 -3.26
C THR A 440 11.01 6.56 -2.97
N GLY A 441 10.58 5.68 -2.07
CA GLY A 441 11.36 4.48 -1.76
C GLY A 441 11.45 3.51 -2.94
N GLY A 442 10.34 3.27 -3.66
CA GLY A 442 10.36 2.42 -4.85
C GLY A 442 11.24 2.97 -5.98
N ALA A 443 11.33 4.29 -6.13
CA ALA A 443 12.18 4.92 -7.13
C ALA A 443 13.67 4.84 -6.76
N TRP A 444 14.03 4.91 -5.46
CA TRP A 444 15.41 4.70 -5.02
C TRP A 444 15.88 3.26 -5.21
N ASP A 445 15.04 2.28 -4.89
CA ASP A 445 15.32 0.86 -5.11
C ASP A 445 15.62 0.56 -6.57
N ASN A 446 14.71 0.96 -7.47
CA ASN A 446 14.91 0.73 -8.90
C ASN A 446 16.07 1.55 -9.46
N ALA A 447 16.41 2.71 -8.89
CA ALA A 447 17.62 3.43 -9.26
C ALA A 447 18.90 2.67 -8.85
N LYS A 448 18.91 2.02 -7.68
CA LYS A 448 20.00 1.14 -7.23
C LYS A 448 20.14 -0.04 -8.20
N LYS A 449 19.06 -0.77 -8.47
CA LYS A 449 19.06 -1.92 -9.41
C LYS A 449 19.58 -1.53 -10.80
N MET A 450 19.15 -0.38 -11.35
CA MET A 450 19.63 0.12 -12.64
C MET A 450 21.15 0.42 -12.65
N ILE A 451 21.75 0.78 -11.52
CA ILE A 451 23.20 0.98 -11.41
C ILE A 451 23.91 -0.36 -11.27
N GLU A 452 23.35 -1.30 -10.50
CA GLU A 452 23.91 -2.64 -10.32
C GLU A 452 24.06 -3.42 -11.63
N GLU A 453 23.15 -3.21 -12.59
CA GLU A 453 23.18 -3.83 -13.92
C GLU A 453 24.21 -3.20 -14.88
N ARG A 454 24.86 -2.08 -14.53
CA ARG A 454 25.84 -1.42 -15.41
C ARG A 454 27.14 -2.20 -15.46
N SER A 455 27.67 -2.38 -16.67
CA SER A 455 29.01 -2.97 -16.87
C SER A 455 30.16 -2.02 -16.48
N THR A 456 29.95 -0.71 -16.57
CA THR A 456 30.90 0.33 -16.16
C THR A 456 30.26 1.23 -15.12
N ASN A 457 31.01 1.58 -14.06
CA ASN A 457 30.48 2.31 -12.90
C ASN A 457 29.23 1.66 -12.28
N GLY A 458 29.20 0.32 -12.26
CA GLY A 458 28.15 -0.48 -11.64
C GLY A 458 28.44 -0.81 -10.18
N LYS A 459 28.24 -2.07 -9.78
CA LYS A 459 28.46 -2.54 -8.40
C LYS A 459 29.81 -2.11 -7.83
N GLY A 460 29.79 -1.60 -6.60
CA GLY A 460 30.97 -1.13 -5.87
C GLY A 460 31.44 0.30 -6.19
N SER A 461 30.92 0.93 -7.26
CA SER A 461 31.24 2.32 -7.60
C SER A 461 30.69 3.34 -6.58
N ASP A 462 31.18 4.57 -6.62
CA ASP A 462 30.66 5.64 -5.75
C ASP A 462 29.19 5.96 -6.05
N ALA A 463 28.78 5.88 -7.32
CA ALA A 463 27.37 6.02 -7.71
C ALA A 463 26.50 4.90 -7.13
N HIS A 464 27.01 3.66 -7.13
CA HIS A 464 26.34 2.53 -6.51
C HIS A 464 26.18 2.72 -5.00
N LYS A 465 27.24 3.11 -4.29
CA LYS A 465 27.16 3.40 -2.85
C LYS A 465 26.17 4.52 -2.55
N ALA A 466 26.12 5.57 -3.36
CA ALA A 466 25.14 6.65 -3.22
C ALA A 466 23.69 6.14 -3.39
N ALA A 467 23.46 5.24 -4.36
CA ALA A 467 22.14 4.66 -4.60
C ALA A 467 21.71 3.67 -3.50
N VAL A 468 22.62 2.87 -2.95
CA VAL A 468 22.37 2.00 -1.78
C VAL A 468 21.94 2.84 -0.57
N VAL A 469 22.58 4.00 -0.33
CA VAL A 469 22.12 4.91 0.73
C VAL A 469 20.72 5.47 0.45
N GLY A 470 20.42 5.80 -0.81
CA GLY A 470 19.06 6.20 -1.21
C GLY A 470 18.01 5.14 -0.91
N ASP A 471 18.29 3.89 -1.29
CA ASP A 471 17.39 2.76 -1.09
C ASP A 471 17.16 2.46 0.39
N THR A 472 18.22 2.40 1.20
CA THR A 472 18.13 2.18 2.65
C THR A 472 17.38 3.30 3.40
N VAL A 473 17.39 4.54 2.89
CA VAL A 473 16.49 5.61 3.37
C VAL A 473 15.04 5.38 2.92
N GLY A 474 14.87 4.81 1.73
CA GLY A 474 13.60 4.44 1.12
C GLY A 474 12.89 3.22 1.72
N ASP A 475 13.61 2.29 2.32
CA ASP A 475 13.03 1.04 2.87
C ASP A 475 11.98 1.31 3.96
N PRO A 476 12.26 2.14 5.00
CA PRO A 476 11.23 2.55 5.95
C PRO A 476 10.05 3.28 5.30
N PHE A 477 10.30 3.99 4.20
CA PHE A 477 9.26 4.73 3.48
C PHE A 477 8.31 3.77 2.74
N LYS A 478 8.85 2.86 1.94
CA LYS A 478 8.07 2.04 1.00
C LYS A 478 7.48 0.78 1.62
N ASP A 479 8.04 0.26 2.72
CA ASP A 479 7.62 -1.04 3.28
C ASP A 479 6.99 -0.96 4.66
N THR A 480 7.13 0.19 5.35
CA THR A 480 6.53 0.34 6.68
C THR A 480 5.67 1.58 6.79
N ALA A 481 6.25 2.78 6.78
CA ALA A 481 5.52 4.00 7.09
C ALA A 481 4.48 4.33 6.01
N GLY A 482 4.89 4.39 4.74
CA GLY A 482 4.02 4.73 3.61
C GLY A 482 2.78 3.82 3.51
N PRO A 483 2.94 2.49 3.39
CA PRO A 483 1.79 1.58 3.34
C PRO A 483 0.94 1.59 4.61
N ALA A 484 1.55 1.73 5.80
CA ALA A 484 0.78 1.72 7.05
C ALA A 484 -0.09 2.97 7.23
N LEU A 485 0.20 4.08 6.55
CA LEU A 485 -0.67 5.26 6.52
C LEU A 485 -2.04 4.96 5.92
N ASN A 486 -2.12 4.06 4.93
CA ASN A 486 -3.40 3.64 4.34
C ASN A 486 -4.30 3.01 5.41
N ILE A 487 -3.72 2.14 6.23
CA ILE A 487 -4.42 1.48 7.33
C ILE A 487 -4.78 2.49 8.40
N LEU A 488 -3.90 3.42 8.76
CA LEU A 488 -4.17 4.47 9.75
C LEU A 488 -5.46 5.23 9.37
N ILE A 489 -5.53 5.70 8.12
CA ILE A 489 -6.67 6.49 7.62
C ILE A 489 -7.97 5.68 7.71
N LYS A 490 -7.96 4.43 7.23
CA LYS A 490 -9.16 3.58 7.21
C LYS A 490 -9.57 3.14 8.61
N LEU A 491 -8.61 2.73 9.44
CA LEU A 491 -8.86 2.30 10.82
C LEU A 491 -9.50 3.42 11.65
N MET A 492 -8.99 4.66 11.54
CA MET A 492 -9.59 5.77 12.28
C MET A 492 -11.04 6.03 11.83
N ALA A 493 -11.33 5.91 10.54
CA ALA A 493 -12.69 6.03 10.02
C ALA A 493 -13.61 4.89 10.51
N VAL A 494 -13.14 3.64 10.47
CA VAL A 494 -13.89 2.46 10.97
C VAL A 494 -14.16 2.58 12.46
N VAL A 495 -13.16 2.91 13.28
CA VAL A 495 -13.35 3.08 14.74
C VAL A 495 -14.37 4.18 15.01
N SER A 496 -14.29 5.30 14.31
CA SER A 496 -15.24 6.41 14.45
C SER A 496 -16.67 5.99 14.10
N LEU A 497 -16.84 5.22 13.02
CA LEU A 497 -18.13 4.67 12.61
C LEU A 497 -18.69 3.68 13.65
N VAL A 498 -17.86 2.80 14.21
CA VAL A 498 -18.28 1.82 15.22
C VAL A 498 -18.75 2.51 16.51
N ILE A 499 -18.08 3.58 16.94
CA ILE A 499 -18.46 4.32 18.15
C ILE A 499 -19.55 5.38 17.90
N ALA A 500 -19.95 5.62 16.65
CA ALA A 500 -20.92 6.67 16.30
C ALA A 500 -22.24 6.60 17.09
N PRO A 501 -22.89 5.43 17.28
CA PRO A 501 -24.10 5.34 18.09
C PRO A 501 -23.87 5.72 19.55
N MET A 502 -22.69 5.38 20.10
CA MET A 502 -22.31 5.73 21.48
C MET A 502 -22.09 7.22 21.64
N LEU A 503 -21.42 7.86 20.66
CA LEU A 503 -21.20 9.31 20.66
C LEU A 503 -22.53 10.06 20.58
N LYS A 504 -23.45 9.62 19.73
CA LYS A 504 -24.79 10.21 19.61
C LYS A 504 -25.52 10.15 20.95
N SER A 505 -25.56 8.98 21.59
CA SER A 505 -26.19 8.83 22.91
C SER A 505 -25.51 9.67 23.99
N PHE A 506 -24.17 9.78 23.98
CA PHE A 506 -23.40 10.52 24.98
C PHE A 506 -23.65 12.03 24.92
N PHE A 507 -23.73 12.61 23.72
CA PHE A 507 -24.00 14.04 23.51
C PHE A 507 -25.50 14.39 23.43
N GLY A 508 -26.39 13.43 23.68
CA GLY A 508 -27.84 13.65 23.79
C GLY A 508 -28.60 13.74 22.47
N GLY A 509 -28.12 13.05 21.42
CA GLY A 509 -28.79 12.92 20.12
C GLY A 509 -29.77 11.76 20.01
#